data_AF-A0A6C1QEN3-F1
#
_entry.id   AF-A0A6C1QEN3-F1
#
_cell.length_a   1.000
_cell.length_b   1.000
_cell.length_c   1.000
_cell.angle_alpha   90.00
_cell.angle_beta   90.00
_cell.angle_gamma   90.00
#
_symmetry.space_group_name_H-M   'P 1'
#
loop_
_entity.id
_entity.type
_entity.pdbx_description
1 polymer ?
#
loop_
_entity_poly.entity_id
_entity_poly.type
_entity_poly.pdbx_seq_one_letter_code
_entity_poly.pdbx_strand_id
1 'polypeptide(L)'
;MKKHIILLSLWLLTSLAMQVSAQLINMNPDPNGEPWWAGGIPEITPEIQAELDAIPILSLSTKSLSTPLPSVVDNSQKIWFRPIFSQEGGSCGQASGIGYLFTYEVNRVRNLPANDNDLHAGNQYPTHYTWNYLNKGENSGSWYQWGWNIINSSGIPTVDEYGGLWKPISLAEGRRTVWETGYDRYNSFLDNRVVVEYYGINVSTPDGLETLKHWINDHGVGDDTGGVANFVAKMPHPTNGYGVLPQESDEAGKKVILEFGFSQELHAMTIVGYNDSITFDFNGDGQFTNPEGNMAEWEIGALKVANSWGDGYQDSGFVYMPYRLLANGPGSIYWPSVHVLKVKEEYTSKVTLRVKITHPVRNKLNIKTGVAESPGAIVPDHSQTNWAYNYRRGGELPMQGNNDDPIEIELDVTSLLDGIIPGKFFIELIETSTGNPYDGELVEFVLVDYDTHNGVPIEINYSEASLPQPINSGTNRYSILYDYLPSTIKEEIHVNRDILLQKNIRVADGGILQVNSATVSVLDNIQTSINSGGKMIVDGGTLTAAQDTWPGIRVNGNSLLPQTFQNQGALILNNEAVI
;
A
#
# COMPACT_ATOMS: atom_id res chain seq x y z
N MET A 1 -48.06 -6.43 -43.75
CA MET A 1 -48.09 -5.51 -42.60
C MET A 1 -48.05 -6.24 -41.25
N LYS A 2 -47.05 -7.11 -41.02
CA LYS A 2 -46.81 -7.80 -39.72
C LYS A 2 -45.33 -8.19 -39.56
N LYS A 3 -44.40 -7.28 -39.90
CA LYS A 3 -42.95 -7.50 -39.69
C LYS A 3 -42.16 -6.24 -39.29
N HIS A 4 -42.81 -5.15 -38.87
CA HIS A 4 -42.13 -3.89 -38.52
C HIS A 4 -42.44 -3.40 -37.09
N ILE A 5 -42.96 -4.27 -36.21
CA ILE A 5 -43.29 -3.90 -34.81
C ILE A 5 -42.39 -4.64 -33.79
N ILE A 6 -41.48 -5.52 -34.23
CA ILE A 6 -40.62 -6.31 -33.31
C ILE A 6 -39.17 -5.76 -33.23
N LEU A 7 -38.82 -4.77 -34.04
CA LEU A 7 -37.48 -4.13 -34.02
C LEU A 7 -37.43 -2.82 -33.24
N LEU A 8 -38.56 -2.30 -32.76
CA LEU A 8 -38.65 -1.07 -31.96
C LEU A 8 -38.76 -1.34 -30.45
N SER A 9 -38.88 -2.61 -30.04
CA SER A 9 -38.93 -3.02 -28.63
C SER A 9 -37.65 -3.69 -28.13
N LEU A 10 -36.65 -3.93 -29.00
CA LEU A 10 -35.31 -4.40 -28.60
C LEU A 10 -34.25 -3.28 -28.52
N TRP A 11 -34.59 -2.06 -28.90
CA TRP A 11 -33.73 -0.87 -28.82
C TRP A 11 -34.10 0.08 -27.67
N LEU A 12 -34.95 -0.38 -26.74
CA LEU A 12 -35.31 0.33 -25.51
C LEU A 12 -34.91 -0.42 -24.22
N LEU A 13 -34.13 -1.51 -24.35
CA LEU A 13 -33.73 -2.39 -23.25
C LEU A 13 -32.21 -2.66 -23.18
N THR A 14 -31.40 -1.91 -23.93
CA THR A 14 -30.04 -1.58 -23.46
C THR A 14 -30.21 -0.42 -22.51
N SER A 15 -30.40 -0.76 -21.25
CA SER A 15 -30.30 0.15 -20.13
C SER A 15 -29.12 1.08 -20.36
N LEU A 16 -29.44 2.38 -20.43
CA LEU A 16 -28.53 3.43 -19.97
C LEU A 16 -28.10 3.05 -18.54
N ALA A 17 -27.07 2.24 -18.41
CA ALA A 17 -26.13 2.41 -17.32
C ALA A 17 -25.32 3.65 -17.71
N MET A 18 -25.92 4.84 -17.59
CA MET A 18 -25.14 6.03 -17.36
C MET A 18 -24.40 5.74 -16.06
N GLN A 19 -23.14 5.33 -16.15
CA GLN A 19 -22.22 5.50 -15.04
C GLN A 19 -22.20 7.01 -14.82
N VAL A 20 -23.00 7.49 -13.87
CA VAL A 20 -22.87 8.84 -13.34
C VAL A 20 -21.51 8.80 -12.64
N SER A 21 -20.46 9.25 -13.34
CA SER A 21 -19.18 9.48 -12.69
C SER A 21 -19.44 10.47 -11.57
N ALA A 22 -19.09 10.10 -10.34
CA ALA A 22 -19.10 10.97 -9.17
C ALA A 22 -18.50 12.33 -9.55
N GLN A 23 -19.29 13.40 -9.47
CA GLN A 23 -18.86 14.74 -9.87
C GLN A 23 -18.23 15.44 -8.67
N LEU A 24 -17.21 16.27 -8.91
CA LEU A 24 -16.67 17.11 -7.85
C LEU A 24 -17.56 18.33 -7.63
N ILE A 25 -17.91 18.58 -6.38
CA ILE A 25 -18.75 19.70 -5.96
C ILE A 25 -17.91 20.63 -5.09
N ASN A 26 -17.88 21.93 -5.43
CA ASN A 26 -17.30 22.94 -4.53
C ASN A 26 -18.29 23.23 -3.41
N MET A 27 -17.89 22.91 -2.18
CA MET A 27 -18.66 23.10 -0.96
C MET A 27 -18.36 24.43 -0.27
N ASN A 28 -17.42 25.23 -0.76
CA ASN A 28 -17.04 26.48 -0.10
C ASN A 28 -18.19 27.50 -0.24
N PRO A 29 -18.76 28.01 0.88
CA PRO A 29 -19.81 29.03 0.83
C PRO A 29 -19.32 30.38 0.28
N ASP A 30 -18.01 30.65 0.32
CA ASP A 30 -17.39 31.76 -0.40
C ASP A 30 -16.98 31.27 -1.81
N PRO A 31 -17.67 31.70 -2.87
CA PRO A 31 -17.34 31.29 -4.23
C PRO A 31 -15.99 31.83 -4.73
N ASN A 32 -15.40 32.81 -4.04
CA ASN A 32 -14.08 33.35 -4.37
C ASN A 32 -12.96 32.77 -3.48
N GLY A 33 -13.32 31.97 -2.48
CA GLY A 33 -12.36 31.29 -1.62
C GLY A 33 -11.75 30.04 -2.27
N GLU A 34 -10.71 29.50 -1.64
CA GLU A 34 -10.12 28.23 -2.07
C GLU A 34 -11.18 27.11 -2.06
N PRO A 35 -11.36 26.37 -3.16
CA PRO A 35 -12.45 25.42 -3.27
C PRO A 35 -12.40 24.27 -2.24
N TRP A 36 -13.57 23.87 -1.76
CA TRP A 36 -13.76 22.72 -0.88
C TRP A 36 -14.32 21.56 -1.70
N TRP A 37 -13.44 20.83 -2.37
CA TRP A 37 -13.84 19.76 -3.28
C TRP A 37 -14.34 18.53 -2.52
N ALA A 38 -15.65 18.30 -2.52
CA ALA A 38 -16.26 17.04 -2.14
C ALA A 38 -16.52 16.18 -3.38
N GLY A 39 -16.43 14.87 -3.21
CA GLY A 39 -16.79 13.89 -4.22
C GLY A 39 -15.62 13.13 -4.83
N GLY A 40 -16.00 12.25 -5.75
CA GLY A 40 -15.07 11.37 -6.44
C GLY A 40 -14.83 10.03 -5.74
N ILE A 41 -15.13 9.85 -4.45
CA ILE A 41 -15.10 8.49 -3.86
C ILE A 41 -16.16 7.65 -4.58
N PRO A 42 -15.79 6.52 -5.21
CA PRO A 42 -16.74 5.69 -5.94
C PRO A 42 -17.87 5.20 -5.04
N GLU A 43 -19.11 5.25 -5.54
CA GLU A 43 -20.27 4.68 -4.86
C GLU A 43 -20.05 3.20 -4.51
N ILE A 44 -20.64 2.75 -3.41
CA ILE A 44 -20.54 1.35 -2.97
C ILE A 44 -21.42 0.48 -3.86
N THR A 45 -20.81 -0.11 -4.88
CA THR A 45 -21.40 -1.21 -5.66
C THR A 45 -21.27 -2.53 -4.90
N PRO A 46 -21.97 -3.62 -5.27
CA PRO A 46 -21.80 -4.93 -4.64
C PRO A 46 -20.35 -5.44 -4.63
N GLU A 47 -19.56 -5.09 -5.64
CA GLU A 47 -18.14 -5.45 -5.72
C GLU A 47 -17.31 -4.67 -4.69
N ILE A 48 -17.51 -3.35 -4.59
CA ILE A 48 -16.85 -2.52 -3.57
C ILE A 48 -17.31 -2.93 -2.16
N GLN A 49 -18.59 -3.28 -2.01
CA GLN A 49 -19.12 -3.83 -0.77
C GLN A 49 -18.36 -5.08 -0.34
N ALA A 50 -18.18 -6.04 -1.26
CA ALA A 50 -17.40 -7.25 -0.97
C ALA A 50 -15.93 -6.95 -0.64
N GLU A 51 -15.31 -5.95 -1.29
CA GLU A 51 -13.96 -5.49 -0.94
C GLU A 51 -13.90 -4.92 0.49
N LEU A 52 -14.90 -4.12 0.90
CA LEU A 52 -14.99 -3.54 2.24
C LEU A 52 -15.30 -4.59 3.32
N ASP A 53 -16.18 -5.54 3.03
CA ASP A 53 -16.52 -6.63 3.95
C ASP A 53 -15.37 -7.63 4.17
N ALA A 54 -14.45 -7.73 3.20
CA ALA A 54 -13.26 -8.56 3.30
C ALA A 54 -12.17 -7.97 4.21
N ILE A 55 -12.31 -6.71 4.63
CA ILE A 55 -11.34 -6.06 5.51
C ILE A 55 -11.42 -6.71 6.91
N PRO A 56 -10.29 -7.17 7.47
CA PRO A 56 -10.28 -7.78 8.79
C PRO A 56 -10.71 -6.78 9.86
N ILE A 57 -11.41 -7.25 10.89
CA ILE A 57 -11.83 -6.41 12.02
C ILE A 57 -10.70 -6.30 13.04
N LEU A 58 -10.46 -5.10 13.56
CA LEU A 58 -9.45 -4.87 14.58
C LEU A 58 -9.80 -5.64 15.86
N SER A 59 -8.81 -6.33 16.42
CA SER A 59 -8.91 -6.97 17.73
C SER A 59 -7.94 -6.30 18.70
N LEU A 60 -8.43 -5.96 19.90
CA LEU A 60 -7.62 -5.37 20.97
C LEU A 60 -6.83 -6.44 21.72
N SER A 61 -5.58 -6.13 22.05
CA SER A 61 -4.79 -6.97 22.95
C SER A 61 -5.33 -6.92 24.38
N THR A 62 -5.00 -7.94 25.19
CA THR A 62 -5.28 -7.94 26.63
C THR A 62 -4.65 -6.73 27.35
N LYS A 63 -3.47 -6.28 26.91
CA LYS A 63 -2.81 -5.10 27.47
C LYS A 63 -3.65 -3.85 27.23
N SER A 64 -4.05 -3.60 25.98
CA SER A 64 -4.90 -2.46 25.59
C SER A 64 -6.24 -2.45 26.34
N LEU A 65 -6.94 -3.59 26.41
CA LEU A 65 -8.19 -3.71 27.17
C LEU A 65 -8.05 -3.39 28.67
N SER A 66 -6.84 -3.47 29.22
CA SER A 66 -6.54 -3.10 30.61
C SER A 66 -6.01 -1.68 30.77
N THR A 67 -5.68 -0.99 29.67
CA THR A 67 -5.20 0.40 29.66
C THR A 67 -6.37 1.34 29.94
N PRO A 68 -6.33 2.15 31.01
CA PRO A 68 -7.33 3.20 31.22
C PRO A 68 -7.20 4.25 30.12
N LEU A 69 -8.31 4.55 29.45
CA LEU A 69 -8.34 5.61 28.44
C LEU A 69 -8.36 7.00 29.12
N PRO A 70 -7.52 7.95 28.68
CA PRO A 70 -7.67 9.35 29.08
C PRO A 70 -8.97 9.92 28.51
N SER A 71 -9.49 11.01 29.11
CA SER A 71 -10.71 11.66 28.60
C SER A 71 -10.49 12.45 27.30
N VAL A 72 -9.23 12.76 26.97
CA VAL A 72 -8.86 13.53 25.78
C VAL A 72 -7.57 12.97 25.17
N VAL A 73 -7.58 12.73 23.86
CA VAL A 73 -6.39 12.44 23.06
C VAL A 73 -6.42 13.30 21.81
N ASP A 74 -5.30 13.96 21.49
CA ASP A 74 -5.14 14.72 20.25
C ASP A 74 -3.81 14.34 19.58
N ASN A 75 -3.88 13.38 18.65
CA ASN A 75 -2.72 12.94 17.88
C ASN A 75 -2.32 13.96 16.81
N SER A 76 -3.15 14.97 16.53
CA SER A 76 -2.77 16.06 15.62
C SER A 76 -1.66 16.97 16.20
N GLN A 77 -1.38 16.88 17.50
CA GLN A 77 -0.30 17.64 18.17
C GLN A 77 1.03 16.86 18.20
N LYS A 78 1.05 15.61 17.75
CA LYS A 78 2.26 14.79 17.72
C LYS A 78 3.14 15.23 16.55
N ILE A 79 4.45 15.08 16.70
CA ILE A 79 5.42 15.42 15.64
C ILE A 79 5.17 14.63 14.34
N TRP A 80 4.52 13.48 14.43
CA TRP A 80 4.23 12.58 13.31
C TRP A 80 3.06 13.05 12.44
N PHE A 81 2.19 13.94 12.96
CA PHE A 81 1.07 14.46 12.19
C PHE A 81 1.51 15.64 11.35
N ARG A 82 1.25 15.57 10.04
CA ARG A 82 1.59 16.65 9.11
C ARG A 82 0.69 17.89 9.27
N PRO A 83 1.13 19.08 8.83
CA PRO A 83 0.25 20.23 8.74
C PRO A 83 -0.95 19.98 7.80
N ILE A 84 -2.05 20.67 8.07
CA ILE A 84 -3.22 20.73 7.19
C ILE A 84 -2.79 21.21 5.80
N PHE A 85 -3.38 20.63 4.77
CA PHE A 85 -3.15 21.00 3.37
C PHE A 85 -4.47 21.02 2.58
N SER A 86 -4.42 21.64 1.40
CA SER A 86 -5.52 21.61 0.43
C SER A 86 -5.28 20.49 -0.57
N GLN A 87 -6.23 19.57 -0.70
CA GLN A 87 -6.20 18.57 -1.74
C GLN A 87 -6.35 19.24 -3.12
N GLU A 88 -5.79 18.60 -4.13
CA GLU A 88 -6.02 18.96 -5.53
C GLU A 88 -6.96 17.91 -6.15
N GLY A 89 -7.99 18.39 -6.85
CA GLY A 89 -8.95 17.51 -7.53
C GLY A 89 -9.71 16.56 -6.59
N GLY A 90 -10.15 15.43 -7.16
CA GLY A 90 -10.88 14.37 -6.45
C GLY A 90 -10.02 13.48 -5.56
N SER A 91 -8.89 13.98 -5.05
CA SER A 91 -7.90 13.17 -4.34
C SER A 91 -8.20 12.94 -2.86
N CYS A 92 -9.40 13.27 -2.33
CA CYS A 92 -9.73 13.19 -0.90
C CYS A 92 -9.42 11.84 -0.25
N GLY A 93 -9.64 10.73 -0.98
CA GLY A 93 -9.26 9.39 -0.53
C GLY A 93 -7.76 9.28 -0.27
N GLN A 94 -6.91 9.71 -1.20
CA GLN A 94 -5.46 9.66 -1.01
C GLN A 94 -4.96 10.77 -0.07
N ALA A 95 -5.65 11.91 0.01
CA ALA A 95 -5.35 12.97 0.96
C ALA A 95 -5.53 12.51 2.41
N SER A 96 -6.66 11.88 2.72
CA SER A 96 -6.93 11.31 4.04
C SER A 96 -6.10 10.04 4.31
N GLY A 97 -6.07 9.12 3.35
CA GLY A 97 -5.42 7.82 3.44
C GLY A 97 -3.90 7.85 3.48
N ILE A 98 -3.28 8.70 2.66
CA ILE A 98 -1.83 8.75 2.51
C ILE A 98 -1.27 10.02 3.14
N GLY A 99 -1.85 11.15 2.75
CA GLY A 99 -1.45 12.46 3.26
C GLY A 99 -1.48 12.48 4.79
N TYR A 100 -2.59 12.13 5.42
CA TYR A 100 -2.67 12.10 6.88
C TYR A 100 -2.32 10.75 7.48
N LEU A 101 -3.09 9.69 7.19
CA LEU A 101 -3.01 8.44 7.94
C LEU A 101 -1.70 7.68 7.73
N PHE A 102 -1.34 7.34 6.49
CA PHE A 102 -0.08 6.64 6.20
C PHE A 102 1.14 7.44 6.70
N THR A 103 1.16 8.75 6.44
CA THR A 103 2.22 9.63 6.93
C THR A 103 2.35 9.56 8.45
N TYR A 104 1.23 9.64 9.18
CA TYR A 104 1.26 9.53 10.64
C TYR A 104 1.80 8.17 11.11
N GLU A 105 1.30 7.07 10.56
CA GLU A 105 1.67 5.72 11.01
C GLU A 105 3.15 5.40 10.75
N VAL A 106 3.67 5.76 9.57
CA VAL A 106 5.09 5.53 9.25
C VAL A 106 6.01 6.36 10.13
N ASN A 107 5.66 7.64 10.35
CA ASN A 107 6.46 8.52 11.20
C ASN A 107 6.37 8.16 12.67
N ARG A 108 5.24 7.58 13.13
CA ARG A 108 5.08 7.06 14.49
C ARG A 108 6.06 5.92 14.75
N VAL A 109 6.13 4.92 13.85
CA VAL A 109 7.01 3.76 14.04
C VAL A 109 8.49 4.11 13.84
N ARG A 110 8.81 5.07 12.96
CA ARG A 110 10.18 5.57 12.75
C ARG A 110 10.60 6.67 13.73
N ASN A 111 9.64 7.18 14.51
CA ASN A 111 9.80 8.35 15.37
C ASN A 111 10.40 9.59 14.65
N LEU A 112 9.87 9.92 13.48
CA LEU A 112 10.35 11.03 12.65
C LEU A 112 9.35 12.20 12.61
N PRO A 113 9.78 13.46 12.60
CA PRO A 113 8.85 14.57 12.49
C PRO A 113 8.31 14.70 11.06
N ALA A 114 7.04 15.04 10.94
CA ALA A 114 6.32 15.35 9.69
C ALA A 114 5.50 16.65 9.80
N ASN A 115 5.51 17.31 10.96
CA ASN A 115 4.69 18.45 11.34
C ASN A 115 5.12 19.81 10.75
N ASP A 116 5.95 19.82 9.71
CA ASP A 116 6.40 21.02 9.00
C ASP A 116 6.57 20.66 7.52
N ASN A 117 5.87 21.38 6.63
CA ASN A 117 5.88 21.03 5.20
C ASN A 117 7.21 21.36 4.51
N ASP A 118 7.95 22.36 5.00
CA ASP A 118 9.20 22.79 4.37
C ASP A 118 10.38 22.00 4.92
N LEU A 119 10.39 21.72 6.23
CA LEU A 119 11.49 21.02 6.90
C LEU A 119 11.37 19.50 6.83
N HIS A 120 10.15 18.97 6.72
CA HIS A 120 9.90 17.53 6.84
C HIS A 120 9.32 16.89 5.57
N ALA A 121 9.49 17.50 4.39
CA ALA A 121 9.05 16.93 3.12
C ALA A 121 9.62 15.52 2.85
N GLY A 122 10.83 15.21 3.32
CA GLY A 122 11.44 13.87 3.25
C GLY A 122 10.79 12.83 4.17
N ASN A 123 9.91 13.24 5.07
CA ASN A 123 9.15 12.36 5.96
C ASN A 123 7.64 12.40 5.68
N GLN A 124 7.20 13.18 4.68
CA GLN A 124 5.82 13.24 4.27
C GLN A 124 5.60 12.43 3.00
N TYR A 125 4.38 11.97 2.76
CA TYR A 125 4.04 11.18 1.58
C TYR A 125 3.05 11.90 0.66
N PRO A 126 3.25 11.83 -0.67
CA PRO A 126 2.45 12.54 -1.64
C PRO A 126 1.10 11.88 -1.87
N THR A 127 0.08 12.69 -2.15
CA THR A 127 -1.27 12.20 -2.43
C THR A 127 -1.41 11.72 -3.87
N HIS A 128 -0.73 12.39 -4.81
CA HIS A 128 -0.96 12.16 -6.24
C HIS A 128 -0.23 10.96 -6.80
N TYR A 129 0.82 10.48 -6.13
CA TYR A 129 1.55 9.30 -6.59
C TYR A 129 0.59 8.11 -6.78
N THR A 130 -0.13 7.71 -5.73
CA THR A 130 -1.11 6.61 -5.83
C THR A 130 -2.37 7.04 -6.57
N TRP A 131 -2.82 8.30 -6.41
CA TRP A 131 -4.05 8.78 -7.04
C TRP A 131 -3.99 8.71 -8.56
N ASN A 132 -2.83 9.00 -9.17
CA ASN A 132 -2.66 8.97 -10.63
C ASN A 132 -2.80 7.55 -11.21
N TYR A 133 -2.62 6.49 -10.42
CA TYR A 133 -2.96 5.12 -10.84
C TYR A 133 -4.47 4.82 -10.71
N LEU A 134 -5.18 5.50 -9.81
CA LEU A 134 -6.56 5.19 -9.43
C LEU A 134 -7.62 6.08 -10.11
N ASN A 135 -7.26 7.29 -10.49
CA ASN A 135 -8.17 8.35 -10.97
C ASN A 135 -8.69 8.16 -12.40
N LYS A 136 -8.35 7.04 -13.04
CA LYS A 136 -8.74 6.72 -14.43
C LYS A 136 -8.27 7.76 -15.46
N GLY A 137 -7.21 8.53 -15.16
CA GLY A 137 -6.70 9.58 -16.05
C GLY A 137 -7.57 10.84 -16.05
N GLU A 138 -8.53 10.93 -15.13
CA GLU A 138 -9.48 12.02 -15.00
C GLU A 138 -9.42 12.63 -13.60
N ASN A 139 -10.25 13.65 -13.35
CA ASN A 139 -10.42 14.22 -12.02
C ASN A 139 -11.40 13.40 -11.14
N SER A 140 -11.25 12.08 -11.17
CA SER A 140 -12.08 11.13 -10.40
C SER A 140 -11.42 10.78 -9.07
N GLY A 141 -12.22 10.52 -8.04
CA GLY A 141 -11.68 10.05 -6.76
C GLY A 141 -11.53 8.54 -6.67
N SER A 142 -11.13 8.09 -5.48
CA SER A 142 -10.74 6.72 -5.20
C SER A 142 -10.87 6.43 -3.71
N TRP A 143 -11.07 5.17 -3.34
CA TRP A 143 -11.00 4.76 -1.94
C TRP A 143 -9.54 4.76 -1.43
N TYR A 144 -9.33 5.09 -0.15
CA TYR A 144 -7.98 5.18 0.45
C TYR A 144 -7.27 3.83 0.50
N GLN A 145 -7.98 2.72 0.76
CA GLN A 145 -7.38 1.39 0.86
C GLN A 145 -6.74 0.92 -0.46
N TRP A 146 -7.25 1.39 -1.59
CA TRP A 146 -6.62 1.12 -2.89
C TRP A 146 -5.24 1.77 -3.01
N GLY A 147 -5.03 2.92 -2.36
CA GLY A 147 -3.72 3.55 -2.23
C GLY A 147 -2.76 2.71 -1.40
N TRP A 148 -3.23 2.21 -0.25
CA TRP A 148 -2.43 1.33 0.60
C TRP A 148 -2.03 0.03 -0.11
N ASN A 149 -2.91 -0.52 -0.95
CA ASN A 149 -2.58 -1.69 -1.77
C ASN A 149 -1.53 -1.40 -2.85
N ILE A 150 -1.54 -0.20 -3.43
CA ILE A 150 -0.46 0.26 -4.32
C ILE A 150 0.85 0.31 -3.54
N ILE A 151 0.88 1.00 -2.40
CA ILE A 151 2.08 1.10 -1.53
C ILE A 151 2.60 -0.28 -1.15
N ASN A 152 1.71 -1.20 -0.77
CA ASN A 152 2.07 -2.58 -0.44
C ASN A 152 2.59 -3.39 -1.64
N SER A 153 2.43 -2.92 -2.88
CA SER A 153 2.93 -3.63 -4.08
C SER A 153 4.15 -2.99 -4.71
N SER A 154 4.29 -1.66 -4.65
CA SER A 154 5.29 -0.90 -5.39
C SER A 154 6.02 0.15 -4.57
N GLY A 155 5.73 0.27 -3.27
CA GLY A 155 6.27 1.34 -2.45
C GLY A 155 5.69 2.72 -2.79
N ILE A 156 6.31 3.76 -2.25
CA ILE A 156 5.90 5.17 -2.46
C ILE A 156 7.09 6.12 -2.24
N PRO A 157 7.25 7.17 -3.07
CA PRO A 157 8.19 8.26 -2.78
C PRO A 157 7.80 9.07 -1.55
N THR A 158 8.76 9.75 -0.96
CA THR A 158 8.52 10.91 -0.09
C THR A 158 8.04 12.12 -0.90
N VAL A 159 7.49 13.15 -0.24
CA VAL A 159 7.11 14.41 -0.91
C VAL A 159 8.32 15.07 -1.56
N ASP A 160 9.50 14.98 -0.95
CA ASP A 160 10.74 15.51 -1.50
C ASP A 160 11.15 14.79 -2.80
N GLU A 161 11.19 13.45 -2.80
CA GLU A 161 11.54 12.65 -3.99
C GLU A 161 10.52 12.81 -5.14
N TYR A 162 9.23 12.92 -4.79
CA TYR A 162 8.16 13.14 -5.76
C TYR A 162 8.14 14.60 -6.26
N GLY A 163 8.68 15.55 -5.50
CA GLY A 163 8.71 16.97 -5.85
C GLY A 163 7.43 17.73 -5.50
N GLY A 164 6.70 17.31 -4.46
CA GLY A 164 5.49 17.93 -3.95
C GLY A 164 4.41 16.93 -3.54
N LEU A 165 3.26 17.41 -3.05
CA LEU A 165 2.07 16.55 -2.87
C LEU A 165 1.50 16.06 -4.21
N TRP A 166 1.73 16.87 -5.24
CA TRP A 166 1.45 16.66 -6.65
C TRP A 166 2.58 17.28 -7.48
N LYS A 167 2.79 16.78 -8.70
CA LYS A 167 3.85 17.27 -9.57
C LYS A 167 3.61 18.73 -9.98
N PRO A 168 4.64 19.59 -9.97
CA PRO A 168 4.56 20.95 -10.49
C PRO A 168 4.69 20.94 -12.02
N ILE A 169 3.70 20.38 -12.73
CA ILE A 169 3.65 20.45 -14.19
C ILE A 169 2.88 21.71 -14.62
N SER A 170 3.34 22.33 -15.72
CA SER A 170 2.80 23.58 -16.30
C SER A 170 1.35 23.48 -16.77
N LEU A 171 0.80 22.26 -16.84
CA LEU A 171 -0.59 21.97 -17.17
C LEU A 171 -1.24 21.23 -15.99
N ALA A 172 -2.44 21.69 -15.61
CA ALA A 172 -3.24 21.05 -14.57
C ALA A 172 -3.56 19.58 -14.90
N GLU A 173 -3.66 19.24 -16.19
CA GLU A 173 -3.84 17.86 -16.66
C GLU A 173 -2.63 16.97 -16.34
N GLY A 174 -1.40 17.48 -16.53
CA GLY A 174 -0.18 16.71 -16.26
C GLY A 174 -0.02 16.30 -14.79
N ARG A 175 -0.58 17.08 -13.86
CA ARG A 175 -0.53 16.75 -12.41
C ARG A 175 -1.27 15.45 -12.08
N ARG A 176 -2.31 15.12 -12.86
CA ARG A 176 -3.26 14.02 -12.59
C ARG A 176 -2.98 12.79 -13.44
N THR A 177 -2.20 12.93 -14.50
CA THR A 177 -2.00 11.83 -15.46
C THR A 177 -0.64 11.17 -15.32
N VAL A 178 0.37 11.88 -14.80
CA VAL A 178 1.76 11.43 -14.87
C VAL A 178 2.10 10.35 -13.84
N TRP A 179 2.68 9.25 -14.34
CA TRP A 179 3.30 8.21 -13.52
C TRP A 179 4.81 8.43 -13.46
N GLU A 180 5.44 8.04 -12.35
CA GLU A 180 6.90 8.07 -12.22
C GLU A 180 7.56 7.07 -13.17
N THR A 181 8.80 7.40 -13.56
CA THR A 181 9.67 6.56 -14.39
C THR A 181 11.09 6.61 -13.84
N GLY A 182 11.82 5.50 -13.93
CA GLY A 182 13.24 5.40 -13.60
C GLY A 182 13.53 4.37 -12.52
N TYR A 183 14.49 3.47 -12.78
CA TYR A 183 14.79 2.35 -11.87
C TYR A 183 15.25 2.80 -10.48
N ASP A 184 16.20 3.72 -10.40
CA ASP A 184 16.71 4.22 -9.11
C ASP A 184 15.60 4.83 -8.25
N ARG A 185 14.62 5.49 -8.89
CA ARG A 185 13.44 6.05 -8.23
C ARG A 185 12.55 4.94 -7.69
N TYR A 186 12.13 4.00 -8.53
CA TYR A 186 11.28 2.90 -8.05
C TYR A 186 11.98 2.06 -6.98
N ASN A 187 13.29 1.85 -7.08
CA ASN A 187 14.06 1.17 -6.05
C ASN A 187 14.02 1.92 -4.71
N SER A 188 14.22 3.24 -4.68
CA SER A 188 14.11 4.02 -3.43
C SER A 188 12.70 4.01 -2.86
N PHE A 189 11.67 3.96 -3.70
CA PHE A 189 10.28 3.94 -3.23
C PHE A 189 9.93 2.65 -2.49
N LEU A 190 10.61 1.53 -2.79
CA LEU A 190 10.41 0.24 -2.11
C LEU A 190 10.79 0.28 -0.63
N ASP A 191 11.65 1.20 -0.20
CA ASP A 191 11.96 1.42 1.22
C ASP A 191 10.72 1.86 2.03
N ASN A 192 9.70 2.39 1.34
CA ASN A 192 8.41 2.75 1.92
C ASN A 192 7.30 1.73 1.60
N ARG A 193 7.64 0.51 1.17
CA ARG A 193 6.72 -0.64 1.07
C ARG A 193 6.44 -1.23 2.47
N VAL A 194 5.93 -0.39 3.36
CA VAL A 194 5.86 -0.69 4.81
C VAL A 194 4.47 -1.02 5.31
N VAL A 195 3.44 -1.00 4.44
CA VAL A 195 2.10 -1.46 4.79
C VAL A 195 2.14 -2.94 5.17
N VAL A 196 1.62 -3.28 6.34
CA VAL A 196 1.49 -4.69 6.79
C VAL A 196 0.05 -5.15 6.59
N GLU A 197 -0.89 -4.44 7.20
CA GLU A 197 -2.31 -4.77 7.18
C GLU A 197 -3.13 -3.52 7.53
N TYR A 198 -4.39 -3.49 7.11
CA TYR A 198 -5.36 -2.48 7.53
C TYR A 198 -6.63 -3.17 8.06
N TYR A 199 -7.28 -2.52 9.02
CA TYR A 199 -8.44 -3.10 9.71
C TYR A 199 -9.64 -2.16 9.67
N GLY A 200 -10.82 -2.75 9.69
CA GLY A 200 -12.08 -2.06 9.96
C GLY A 200 -12.39 -2.04 11.46
N ILE A 201 -12.99 -0.95 11.92
CA ILE A 201 -13.64 -0.85 13.23
C ILE A 201 -15.07 -0.43 12.98
N ASN A 202 -16.05 -1.29 13.31
CA ASN A 202 -17.44 -0.86 13.30
C ASN A 202 -17.69 0.06 14.50
N VAL A 203 -18.07 1.30 14.24
CA VAL A 203 -18.21 2.36 15.25
C VAL A 203 -19.66 2.71 15.52
N SER A 204 -20.63 1.93 15.03
CA SER A 204 -22.07 2.21 15.27
C SER A 204 -22.54 1.96 16.70
N THR A 205 -21.68 1.43 17.57
CA THR A 205 -21.98 1.09 18.96
C THR A 205 -20.98 1.72 19.93
N PRO A 206 -21.35 1.89 21.22
CA PRO A 206 -20.41 2.30 22.26
C PRO A 206 -19.14 1.44 22.34
N ASP A 207 -19.25 0.12 22.22
CA ASP A 207 -18.09 -0.80 22.22
C ASP A 207 -17.17 -0.57 21.00
N GLY A 208 -17.77 -0.25 19.85
CA GLY A 208 -17.05 0.11 18.64
C GLY A 208 -16.29 1.43 18.77
N LEU A 209 -16.94 2.43 19.36
CA LEU A 209 -16.28 3.69 19.73
C LEU A 209 -15.15 3.47 20.73
N GLU A 210 -15.34 2.64 21.75
CA GLU A 210 -14.29 2.31 22.72
C GLU A 210 -13.09 1.65 22.04
N THR A 211 -13.35 0.73 21.09
CA THR A 211 -12.31 0.12 20.26
C THR A 211 -11.51 1.16 19.47
N LEU A 212 -12.19 2.15 18.88
CA LEU A 212 -11.54 3.27 18.21
C LEU A 212 -10.72 4.14 19.19
N LYS A 213 -11.23 4.40 20.39
CA LYS A 213 -10.50 5.17 21.41
C LYS A 213 -9.22 4.47 21.86
N HIS A 214 -9.26 3.14 22.02
CA HIS A 214 -8.04 2.35 22.24
C HIS A 214 -7.07 2.45 21.06
N TRP A 215 -7.53 2.34 19.81
CA TRP A 215 -6.66 2.56 18.66
C TRP A 215 -5.98 3.94 18.70
N ILE A 216 -6.73 5.01 18.95
CA ILE A 216 -6.23 6.38 18.99
C ILE A 216 -5.26 6.60 20.16
N ASN A 217 -5.50 5.94 21.31
CA ASN A 217 -4.68 6.10 22.51
C ASN A 217 -3.40 5.24 22.51
N ASP A 218 -3.54 3.95 22.19
CA ASP A 218 -2.51 2.92 22.44
C ASP A 218 -2.34 1.90 21.30
N HIS A 219 -2.84 2.26 20.10
CA HIS A 219 -2.78 1.45 18.87
C HIS A 219 -3.48 0.09 18.99
N GLY A 220 -4.35 -0.07 20.00
CA GLY A 220 -5.05 -1.32 20.29
C GLY A 220 -4.15 -2.42 20.88
N VAL A 221 -2.88 -2.10 21.16
CA VAL A 221 -1.89 -3.04 21.70
C VAL A 221 -1.32 -2.62 23.06
N GLY A 222 -1.76 -1.48 23.59
CA GLY A 222 -1.26 -0.92 24.85
C GLY A 222 0.10 -0.23 24.68
N ASP A 223 0.39 0.29 23.49
CA ASP A 223 1.58 1.11 23.24
C ASP A 223 1.48 2.46 23.93
N ASP A 224 2.62 3.14 24.12
CA ASP A 224 2.66 4.47 24.72
C ASP A 224 2.01 5.54 23.83
N THR A 225 1.81 5.23 22.54
CA THR A 225 1.15 6.10 21.57
C THR A 225 0.22 5.33 20.63
N GLY A 226 -0.86 5.98 20.21
CA GLY A 226 -1.84 5.41 19.30
C GLY A 226 -1.83 6.03 17.90
N GLY A 227 -2.83 5.62 17.12
CA GLY A 227 -2.97 5.88 15.69
C GLY A 227 -3.97 6.96 15.33
N VAL A 228 -4.23 7.08 14.03
CA VAL A 228 -5.35 7.86 13.46
C VAL A 228 -6.24 6.96 12.62
N ALA A 229 -7.44 7.40 12.24
CA ALA A 229 -8.41 6.57 11.51
C ALA A 229 -9.06 7.32 10.35
N ASN A 230 -9.29 6.67 9.21
CA ASN A 230 -10.03 7.24 8.10
C ASN A 230 -11.50 6.83 8.10
N PHE A 231 -12.35 7.72 7.62
CA PHE A 231 -13.76 7.46 7.40
C PHE A 231 -14.26 8.21 6.17
N VAL A 232 -15.44 7.82 5.69
CA VAL A 232 -16.11 8.48 4.58
C VAL A 232 -17.47 8.96 5.02
N ALA A 233 -17.83 10.17 4.63
CA ALA A 233 -19.15 10.73 4.88
C ALA A 233 -19.64 11.55 3.69
N LYS A 234 -20.96 11.73 3.62
CA LYS A 234 -21.56 12.80 2.83
C LYS A 234 -21.47 14.09 3.62
N MET A 235 -20.86 15.12 3.07
CA MET A 235 -20.52 16.33 3.79
C MET A 235 -21.74 17.10 4.30
N PRO A 236 -21.62 17.81 5.44
CA PRO A 236 -22.67 18.68 5.97
C PRO A 236 -23.00 19.84 5.04
N HIS A 237 -24.18 20.45 5.20
CA HIS A 237 -24.51 21.70 4.51
C HIS A 237 -23.50 22.78 4.92
N PRO A 238 -22.87 23.51 3.99
CA PRO A 238 -21.76 24.40 4.30
C PRO A 238 -22.12 25.55 5.27
N THR A 239 -23.38 26.00 5.26
CA THR A 239 -23.86 27.05 6.16
C THR A 239 -24.61 26.55 7.39
N ASN A 240 -25.37 25.45 7.30
CA ASN A 240 -26.35 25.05 8.31
C ASN A 240 -26.01 23.70 8.96
N GLY A 241 -25.05 22.95 8.42
CA GLY A 241 -24.63 21.66 8.94
C GLY A 241 -23.58 21.75 10.05
N TYR A 242 -23.25 22.96 10.50
CA TYR A 242 -22.25 23.22 11.53
C TYR A 242 -22.82 24.11 12.64
N GLY A 243 -22.53 23.73 13.88
CA GLY A 243 -22.78 24.51 15.09
C GLY A 243 -21.50 25.17 15.61
N VAL A 244 -21.64 25.89 16.72
CA VAL A 244 -20.52 26.43 17.50
C VAL A 244 -20.66 25.88 18.91
N LEU A 245 -19.59 25.30 19.43
CA LEU A 245 -19.59 24.73 20.77
C LEU A 245 -19.91 25.82 21.82
N PRO A 246 -20.88 25.56 22.72
CA PRO A 246 -21.30 26.53 23.73
C PRO A 246 -20.21 26.76 24.78
N GLN A 247 -20.38 27.77 25.64
CA GLN A 247 -19.36 28.16 26.63
C GLN A 247 -19.13 27.08 27.70
N GLU A 248 -20.14 26.26 27.96
CA GLU A 248 -20.15 25.15 28.89
C GLU A 248 -19.39 23.92 28.36
N SER A 249 -19.22 23.81 27.04
CA SER A 249 -18.46 22.74 26.41
C SER A 249 -16.98 22.95 26.61
N ASP A 250 -16.23 21.86 26.76
CA ASP A 250 -14.80 21.93 26.46
C ASP A 250 -14.61 22.39 25.01
N GLU A 251 -13.51 23.10 24.74
CA GLU A 251 -13.21 23.61 23.40
C GLU A 251 -14.26 24.61 22.84
N ALA A 252 -14.93 25.34 23.75
CA ALA A 252 -15.93 26.36 23.45
C ALA A 252 -15.51 27.32 22.31
N GLY A 253 -16.46 27.64 21.42
CA GLY A 253 -16.24 28.50 20.26
C GLY A 253 -15.72 27.78 19.01
N LYS A 254 -15.21 26.55 19.11
CA LYS A 254 -14.87 25.72 17.95
C LYS A 254 -16.12 25.17 17.25
N LYS A 255 -15.94 24.71 16.02
CA LYS A 255 -16.99 24.19 15.16
C LYS A 255 -17.30 22.73 15.45
N VAL A 256 -18.57 22.40 15.42
CA VAL A 256 -19.09 21.04 15.59
C VAL A 256 -20.03 20.69 14.43
N ILE A 257 -19.95 19.45 13.94
CA ILE A 257 -20.85 18.95 12.90
C ILE A 257 -22.21 18.66 13.54
N LEU A 258 -23.29 19.17 12.94
CA LEU A 258 -24.65 18.92 13.38
C LEU A 258 -25.25 17.68 12.70
N GLU A 259 -25.01 17.54 11.41
CA GLU A 259 -25.48 16.42 10.60
C GLU A 259 -24.62 16.25 9.34
N PHE A 260 -24.41 15.01 8.93
CA PHE A 260 -23.91 14.66 7.59
C PHE A 260 -25.07 14.46 6.61
N GLY A 261 -24.78 14.13 5.35
CA GLY A 261 -25.80 13.70 4.39
C GLY A 261 -26.31 14.75 3.41
N PHE A 262 -25.80 15.99 3.46
CA PHE A 262 -26.22 17.03 2.52
C PHE A 262 -25.62 16.85 1.12
N SER A 263 -24.30 16.62 1.01
CA SER A 263 -23.70 16.40 -0.30
C SER A 263 -24.21 15.09 -0.91
N GLN A 264 -24.49 15.10 -2.22
CA GLN A 264 -24.78 13.85 -2.95
C GLN A 264 -23.54 12.95 -3.03
N GLU A 265 -22.38 13.59 -2.95
CA GLU A 265 -21.06 13.02 -3.15
C GLU A 265 -20.37 12.68 -1.82
N LEU A 266 -19.50 11.68 -1.86
CA LEU A 266 -18.76 11.20 -0.70
C LEU A 266 -17.42 11.92 -0.52
N HIS A 267 -16.99 12.09 0.72
CA HIS A 267 -15.72 12.71 1.08
C HIS A 267 -15.00 11.92 2.17
N ALA A 268 -13.69 11.77 2.04
CA ALA A 268 -12.87 11.03 2.98
C ALA A 268 -12.09 11.99 3.90
N MET A 269 -12.09 11.71 5.20
CA MET A 269 -11.46 12.53 6.24
C MET A 269 -10.74 11.65 7.27
N THR A 270 -10.00 12.28 8.19
CA THR A 270 -9.19 11.58 9.19
C THR A 270 -9.60 11.98 10.60
N ILE A 271 -9.94 11.00 11.44
CA ILE A 271 -10.10 11.16 12.88
C ILE A 271 -8.70 11.15 13.50
N VAL A 272 -8.39 12.22 14.23
CA VAL A 272 -7.04 12.48 14.80
C VAL A 272 -7.04 12.52 16.31
N GLY A 273 -8.19 12.31 16.95
CA GLY A 273 -8.32 12.44 18.39
C GLY A 273 -9.76 12.31 18.85
N TYR A 274 -9.95 12.39 20.17
CA TYR A 274 -11.25 12.40 20.81
C TYR A 274 -11.21 13.26 22.07
N ASN A 275 -12.38 13.77 22.47
CA ASN A 275 -12.59 14.52 23.70
C ASN A 275 -13.96 14.16 24.27
N ASP A 276 -13.95 13.45 25.41
CA ASP A 276 -15.15 12.99 26.11
C ASP A 276 -15.90 14.11 26.86
N SER A 277 -15.38 15.34 26.88
CA SER A 277 -15.94 16.50 27.61
C SER A 277 -16.57 17.56 26.70
N ILE A 278 -16.60 17.33 25.38
CA ILE A 278 -17.32 18.21 24.46
C ILE A 278 -18.82 18.02 24.65
N THR A 279 -19.58 19.11 24.73
CA THR A 279 -21.04 19.06 24.93
C THR A 279 -21.77 19.94 23.92
N PHE A 280 -22.88 19.44 23.38
CA PHE A 280 -23.76 20.23 22.52
C PHE A 280 -25.20 19.77 22.68
N ASP A 281 -26.12 20.71 22.91
CA ASP A 281 -27.55 20.44 23.13
C ASP A 281 -28.22 20.22 21.77
N PHE A 282 -28.42 18.95 21.41
CA PHE A 282 -28.98 18.57 20.11
C PHE A 282 -30.51 18.53 20.13
N ASN A 283 -31.11 18.32 21.30
CA ASN A 283 -32.56 18.18 21.45
C ASN A 283 -33.26 19.49 21.87
N GLY A 284 -32.50 20.50 22.30
CA GLY A 284 -32.95 21.83 22.70
C GLY A 284 -33.60 21.88 24.09
N ASP A 285 -33.32 20.91 24.97
CA ASP A 285 -33.92 20.83 26.31
C ASP A 285 -33.10 21.56 27.39
N GLY A 286 -31.91 22.05 27.04
CA GLY A 286 -31.02 22.79 27.94
C GLY A 286 -30.26 21.90 28.94
N GLN A 287 -30.21 20.59 28.72
CA GLN A 287 -29.33 19.64 29.42
C GLN A 287 -28.35 19.02 28.42
N PHE A 288 -27.29 18.40 28.94
CA PHE A 288 -26.41 17.55 28.14
C PHE A 288 -26.46 16.15 28.70
N THR A 289 -26.93 15.19 27.89
CA THR A 289 -27.12 13.81 28.37
C THR A 289 -26.58 12.77 27.39
N ASN A 290 -26.11 11.65 27.95
CA ASN A 290 -25.78 10.43 27.21
C ASN A 290 -26.65 9.28 27.76
N PRO A 291 -27.89 9.11 27.27
CA PRO A 291 -28.72 7.99 27.70
C PRO A 291 -28.03 6.64 27.42
N GLU A 292 -28.14 5.72 28.37
CA GLU A 292 -27.50 4.40 28.27
C GLU A 292 -28.00 3.64 27.04
N GLY A 293 -27.07 3.08 26.27
CA GLY A 293 -27.37 2.20 25.13
C GLY A 293 -27.89 2.90 23.86
N ASN A 294 -28.17 4.21 23.88
CA ASN A 294 -28.61 4.95 22.71
C ASN A 294 -27.63 6.07 22.31
N MET A 295 -26.54 5.67 21.65
CA MET A 295 -25.49 6.59 21.21
C MET A 295 -26.01 7.68 20.25
N ALA A 296 -27.09 7.42 19.51
CA ALA A 296 -27.69 8.41 18.61
C ALA A 296 -28.30 9.62 19.34
N GLU A 297 -28.57 9.51 20.64
CA GLU A 297 -29.09 10.58 21.51
C GLU A 297 -28.00 11.23 22.37
N TRP A 298 -26.74 10.83 22.23
CA TRP A 298 -25.65 11.39 23.02
C TRP A 298 -25.35 12.84 22.64
N GLU A 299 -25.15 13.65 23.68
CA GLU A 299 -24.84 15.08 23.60
C GLU A 299 -23.45 15.40 24.15
N ILE A 300 -22.78 14.40 24.73
CA ILE A 300 -21.47 14.50 25.35
C ILE A 300 -20.48 13.59 24.60
N GLY A 301 -19.35 14.18 24.22
CA GLY A 301 -18.22 13.52 23.59
C GLY A 301 -18.18 13.70 22.07
N ALA A 302 -16.97 13.97 21.56
CA ALA A 302 -16.74 14.14 20.14
C ALA A 302 -15.36 13.65 19.70
N LEU A 303 -15.27 13.24 18.44
CA LEU A 303 -14.03 12.97 17.73
C LEU A 303 -13.50 14.27 17.12
N LYS A 304 -12.18 14.46 17.12
CA LYS A 304 -11.52 15.53 16.38
C LYS A 304 -11.20 15.04 14.97
N VAL A 305 -11.62 15.79 13.96
CA VAL A 305 -11.45 15.41 12.54
C VAL A 305 -10.58 16.43 11.82
N ALA A 306 -9.61 15.95 11.04
CA ALA A 306 -8.82 16.71 10.10
C ALA A 306 -9.38 16.55 8.68
N ASN A 307 -9.54 17.68 7.99
CA ASN A 307 -9.96 17.73 6.59
C ASN A 307 -8.80 18.15 5.68
N SER A 308 -8.89 17.88 4.38
CA SER A 308 -7.90 18.23 3.36
C SER A 308 -8.37 19.39 2.47
N TRP A 309 -9.07 20.37 3.04
CA TRP A 309 -9.57 21.56 2.33
C TRP A 309 -8.83 22.84 2.73
N GLY A 310 -7.61 22.69 3.26
CA GLY A 310 -6.81 23.81 3.72
C GLY A 310 -7.23 24.34 5.10
N ASP A 311 -6.45 25.31 5.58
CA ASP A 311 -6.63 25.97 6.87
C ASP A 311 -7.87 26.91 6.91
N GLY A 312 -8.34 27.39 5.75
CA GLY A 312 -9.57 28.16 5.66
C GLY A 312 -10.85 27.37 6.01
N TYR A 313 -10.78 26.04 6.09
CA TYR A 313 -11.92 25.20 6.49
C TYR A 313 -12.08 25.18 8.01
N GLN A 314 -13.18 25.73 8.51
CA GLN A 314 -13.59 25.70 9.93
C GLN A 314 -12.44 26.12 10.87
N ASP A 315 -12.07 25.26 11.84
CA ASP A 315 -11.07 25.57 12.86
C ASP A 315 -9.66 25.22 12.36
N SER A 316 -9.16 25.97 11.37
CA SER A 316 -7.83 25.77 10.79
C SER A 316 -7.65 24.38 10.17
N GLY A 317 -8.67 23.89 9.46
CA GLY A 317 -8.71 22.56 8.84
C GLY A 317 -9.29 21.45 9.72
N PHE A 318 -9.63 21.76 10.97
CA PHE A 318 -10.22 20.81 11.92
C PHE A 318 -11.69 21.12 12.21
N VAL A 319 -12.41 20.10 12.69
CA VAL A 319 -13.78 20.20 13.18
C VAL A 319 -14.07 19.08 14.19
N TYR A 320 -15.00 19.30 15.12
CA TYR A 320 -15.48 18.23 16.00
C TYR A 320 -16.67 17.48 15.40
N MET A 321 -16.62 16.16 15.48
CA MET A 321 -17.68 15.23 15.10
C MET A 321 -18.23 14.56 16.36
N PRO A 322 -19.45 14.90 16.81
CA PRO A 322 -20.10 14.28 17.96
C PRO A 322 -20.19 12.76 17.83
N TYR A 323 -20.04 12.02 18.93
CA TYR A 323 -20.14 10.54 18.93
C TYR A 323 -21.47 10.03 18.38
N ARG A 324 -22.56 10.78 18.58
CA ARG A 324 -23.88 10.44 18.01
C ARG A 324 -23.89 10.26 16.50
N LEU A 325 -23.00 10.93 15.77
CA LEU A 325 -22.94 10.84 14.30
C LEU A 325 -22.29 9.54 13.81
N LEU A 326 -21.75 8.71 14.72
CA LEU A 326 -21.28 7.36 14.43
C LEU A 326 -22.42 6.33 14.48
N ALA A 327 -23.48 6.63 15.24
CA ALA A 327 -24.62 5.73 15.37
C ALA A 327 -25.39 5.64 14.04
N ASN A 328 -25.89 4.45 13.70
CA ASN A 328 -26.65 4.26 12.47
C ASN A 328 -27.90 5.14 12.45
N GLY A 329 -28.02 5.98 11.42
CA GLY A 329 -29.22 6.79 11.22
C GLY A 329 -29.05 7.91 10.18
N PRO A 330 -30.12 8.65 9.87
CA PRO A 330 -30.02 9.87 9.07
C PRO A 330 -29.02 10.84 9.70
N GLY A 331 -28.19 11.48 8.88
CA GLY A 331 -27.18 12.43 9.36
C GLY A 331 -25.89 11.82 9.90
N SER A 332 -25.77 10.48 9.90
CA SER A 332 -24.54 9.78 10.31
C SER A 332 -23.50 9.69 9.18
N ILE A 333 -22.31 9.21 9.53
CA ILE A 333 -21.29 8.84 8.54
C ILE A 333 -21.86 7.81 7.55
N TYR A 334 -21.36 7.82 6.32
CA TYR A 334 -21.97 7.05 5.23
C TYR A 334 -21.90 5.53 5.44
N TRP A 335 -20.83 5.09 6.08
CA TRP A 335 -20.55 3.71 6.42
C TRP A 335 -20.18 3.66 7.92
N PRO A 336 -20.83 2.84 8.76
CA PRO A 336 -20.58 2.79 10.21
C PRO A 336 -19.28 2.06 10.57
N SER A 337 -18.23 2.27 9.77
CA SER A 337 -16.90 1.74 10.05
C SER A 337 -15.84 2.74 9.65
N VAL A 338 -14.79 2.76 10.46
CA VAL A 338 -13.57 3.51 10.19
C VAL A 338 -12.46 2.51 9.88
N HIS A 339 -11.43 2.99 9.18
CA HIS A 339 -10.31 2.16 8.78
C HIS A 339 -9.01 2.67 9.37
N VAL A 340 -8.18 1.72 9.80
CA VAL A 340 -6.91 1.96 10.47
C VAL A 340 -5.82 1.13 9.82
N LEU A 341 -4.56 1.55 9.94
CA LEU A 341 -3.43 0.94 9.22
C LEU A 341 -2.32 0.54 10.19
N LYS A 342 -1.77 -0.66 10.00
CA LYS A 342 -0.52 -1.09 10.60
C LYS A 342 0.60 -1.06 9.56
N VAL A 343 1.73 -0.51 9.97
CA VAL A 343 2.95 -0.45 9.18
C VAL A 343 4.11 -1.04 9.98
N LYS A 344 5.16 -1.44 9.28
CA LYS A 344 6.46 -1.77 9.87
C LYS A 344 7.43 -0.62 9.70
N GLU A 345 8.48 -0.59 10.51
CA GLU A 345 9.46 0.50 10.48
C GLU A 345 10.25 0.53 9.16
N GLU A 346 10.71 -0.65 8.73
CA GLU A 346 11.60 -0.81 7.59
C GLU A 346 11.12 -1.94 6.66
N TYR A 347 11.47 -1.79 5.38
CA TYR A 347 11.31 -2.82 4.37
C TYR A 347 12.60 -2.88 3.54
N THR A 348 13.00 -4.09 3.12
CA THR A 348 14.10 -4.27 2.17
C THR A 348 13.73 -5.34 1.16
N SER A 349 13.71 -4.97 -0.12
CA SER A 349 13.50 -5.92 -1.22
C SER A 349 14.72 -6.83 -1.36
N LYS A 350 14.50 -8.11 -1.60
CA LYS A 350 15.56 -9.09 -1.91
C LYS A 350 15.75 -9.24 -3.42
N VAL A 351 14.65 -9.35 -4.16
CA VAL A 351 14.68 -9.54 -5.61
C VAL A 351 13.61 -8.70 -6.27
N THR A 352 13.96 -8.01 -7.34
CA THR A 352 13.04 -7.21 -8.16
C THR A 352 13.17 -7.57 -9.63
N LEU A 353 12.16 -7.17 -10.41
CA LEU A 353 12.14 -7.25 -11.85
C LEU A 353 12.03 -5.82 -12.41
N ARG A 354 13.07 -5.37 -13.12
CA ARG A 354 13.08 -4.11 -13.87
C ARG A 354 12.53 -4.36 -15.26
N VAL A 355 11.59 -3.51 -15.68
CA VAL A 355 11.05 -3.56 -17.04
C VAL A 355 10.94 -2.16 -17.65
N LYS A 356 11.23 -2.07 -18.94
CA LYS A 356 11.02 -0.88 -19.76
C LYS A 356 9.93 -1.17 -20.77
N ILE A 357 8.83 -0.43 -20.73
CA ILE A 357 7.62 -0.74 -21.49
C ILE A 357 7.13 0.50 -22.24
N THR A 358 6.77 0.32 -23.51
CA THR A 358 5.92 1.27 -24.25
C THR A 358 4.52 0.67 -24.36
N HIS A 359 3.49 1.50 -24.20
CA HIS A 359 2.14 1.11 -24.55
C HIS A 359 1.28 2.37 -24.71
N PRO A 360 0.57 2.55 -25.84
CA PRO A 360 -0.19 3.77 -26.10
C PRO A 360 -1.41 3.93 -25.18
N VAL A 361 -1.87 2.83 -24.55
CA VAL A 361 -3.07 2.80 -23.71
C VAL A 361 -2.86 1.95 -22.45
N ARG A 362 -2.26 2.53 -21.41
CA ARG A 362 -1.81 1.86 -20.17
C ARG A 362 -2.91 1.06 -19.46
N ASN A 363 -4.16 1.51 -19.50
CA ASN A 363 -5.28 0.77 -18.91
C ASN A 363 -5.76 -0.45 -19.70
N LYS A 364 -5.11 -0.80 -20.82
CA LYS A 364 -5.33 -2.10 -21.50
C LYS A 364 -4.28 -3.13 -21.12
N LEU A 365 -3.18 -2.71 -20.51
CA LEU A 365 -2.12 -3.58 -20.01
C LEU A 365 -2.38 -3.94 -18.55
N ASN A 366 -2.14 -5.20 -18.17
CA ASN A 366 -1.98 -5.61 -16.79
C ASN A 366 -0.60 -6.26 -16.63
N ILE A 367 0.02 -6.07 -15.47
CA ILE A 367 1.37 -6.55 -15.19
C ILE A 367 1.35 -7.48 -13.99
N LYS A 368 1.65 -8.75 -14.21
CA LYS A 368 1.86 -9.73 -13.14
C LYS A 368 3.30 -10.18 -13.11
N THR A 369 3.77 -10.54 -11.93
CA THR A 369 5.08 -11.16 -11.72
C THR A 369 4.90 -12.55 -11.13
N GLY A 370 5.85 -13.43 -11.38
CA GLY A 370 5.76 -14.81 -10.91
C GLY A 370 7.12 -15.49 -10.77
N VAL A 371 7.12 -16.61 -10.05
CA VAL A 371 8.29 -17.47 -9.87
C VAL A 371 7.90 -18.93 -10.07
N ALA A 372 8.86 -19.77 -10.45
CA ALA A 372 8.73 -21.22 -10.44
C ALA A 372 10.00 -21.87 -9.91
N GLU A 373 9.84 -23.00 -9.22
CA GLU A 373 10.97 -23.81 -8.72
C GLU A 373 11.71 -24.44 -9.90
N SER A 374 10.97 -24.93 -10.90
CA SER A 374 11.54 -25.60 -12.07
C SER A 374 12.09 -24.60 -13.09
N PRO A 375 13.37 -24.72 -13.51
CA PRO A 375 13.93 -23.91 -14.60
C PRO A 375 13.26 -24.22 -15.96
N GLY A 376 12.64 -25.39 -16.11
CA GLY A 376 11.89 -25.78 -17.30
C GLY A 376 10.45 -25.25 -17.34
N ALA A 377 10.02 -24.50 -16.32
CA ALA A 377 8.66 -24.00 -16.24
C ALA A 377 8.33 -23.01 -17.38
N ILE A 378 7.11 -23.13 -17.91
CA ILE A 378 6.54 -22.24 -18.94
C ILE A 378 5.41 -21.35 -18.41
N VAL A 379 5.05 -21.55 -17.13
CA VAL A 379 4.09 -20.79 -16.33
C VAL A 379 4.65 -20.68 -14.91
N PRO A 380 4.33 -19.62 -14.15
CA PRO A 380 4.76 -19.50 -12.76
C PRO A 380 4.01 -20.48 -11.84
N ASP A 381 4.67 -20.98 -10.80
CA ASP A 381 4.07 -21.76 -9.69
C ASP A 381 3.33 -20.82 -8.72
N HIS A 382 3.94 -19.65 -8.47
CA HIS A 382 3.37 -18.57 -7.66
C HIS A 382 3.39 -17.28 -8.46
N SER A 383 2.30 -16.53 -8.40
CA SER A 383 2.19 -15.22 -9.07
C SER A 383 1.57 -14.20 -8.15
N GLN A 384 1.93 -12.94 -8.36
CA GLN A 384 1.29 -11.80 -7.74
C GLN A 384 0.83 -10.79 -8.79
N THR A 385 -0.24 -10.09 -8.44
CA THR A 385 -0.73 -8.95 -9.20
C THR A 385 -0.14 -7.67 -8.63
N ASN A 386 0.40 -6.82 -9.49
CA ASN A 386 0.90 -5.51 -9.08
C ASN A 386 -0.25 -4.50 -9.13
N TRP A 387 -0.71 -4.03 -7.97
CA TRP A 387 -1.95 -3.25 -7.86
C TRP A 387 -1.95 -1.98 -8.69
N ALA A 388 -0.82 -1.25 -8.71
CA ALA A 388 -0.62 -0.04 -9.50
C ALA A 388 -0.95 -0.23 -11.00
N TYR A 389 -0.69 -1.42 -11.54
CA TYR A 389 -0.77 -1.69 -12.98
C TYR A 389 -1.94 -2.61 -13.35
N ASN A 390 -2.75 -3.05 -12.38
CA ASN A 390 -3.85 -3.99 -12.63
C ASN A 390 -5.20 -3.45 -12.18
N TYR A 391 -5.24 -2.50 -11.25
CA TYR A 391 -6.48 -1.94 -10.72
C TYR A 391 -6.66 -0.48 -11.15
N ARG A 392 -7.78 -0.17 -11.84
CA ARG A 392 -8.17 1.15 -12.42
C ARG A 392 -7.20 1.74 -13.46
N ARG A 393 -5.89 1.58 -13.29
CA ARG A 393 -4.81 1.75 -14.28
C ARG A 393 -4.77 3.12 -14.95
N GLY A 394 -5.21 4.17 -14.26
CA GLY A 394 -4.99 5.56 -14.68
C GLY A 394 -5.51 5.95 -16.07
N GLY A 395 -6.47 5.25 -16.66
CA GLY A 395 -7.15 5.71 -17.89
C GLY A 395 -6.48 5.36 -19.23
N GLU A 396 -7.11 5.82 -20.32
CA GLU A 396 -6.70 5.55 -21.70
C GLU A 396 -5.59 6.52 -22.14
N LEU A 397 -4.42 6.38 -21.55
CA LEU A 397 -3.23 7.22 -21.77
C LEU A 397 -1.99 6.36 -22.05
N PRO A 398 -0.92 6.90 -22.66
CA PRO A 398 0.37 6.20 -22.72
C PRO A 398 0.90 5.87 -21.32
N MET A 399 1.88 4.97 -21.20
CA MET A 399 2.36 4.46 -19.90
C MET A 399 2.68 5.56 -18.89
N GLN A 400 3.44 6.60 -19.29
CA GLN A 400 3.76 7.72 -18.40
C GLN A 400 2.64 8.76 -18.29
N GLY A 401 1.62 8.74 -19.14
CA GLY A 401 0.49 9.68 -19.09
C GLY A 401 0.71 11.05 -19.75
N ASN A 402 1.90 11.31 -20.31
CA ASN A 402 2.31 12.56 -20.96
C ASN A 402 2.97 12.36 -22.35
N ASN A 403 2.83 11.17 -22.96
CA ASN A 403 3.48 10.76 -24.22
C ASN A 403 5.03 10.68 -24.18
N ASP A 404 5.65 10.82 -23.01
CA ASP A 404 7.07 10.50 -22.83
C ASP A 404 7.20 9.00 -22.58
N ASP A 405 7.14 8.19 -23.63
CA ASP A 405 7.43 6.75 -23.56
C ASP A 405 8.92 6.48 -23.83
N PRO A 406 9.49 5.35 -23.35
CA PRO A 406 8.90 4.30 -22.51
C PRO A 406 8.87 4.65 -21.01
N ILE A 407 8.09 3.90 -20.22
CA ILE A 407 8.20 3.91 -18.76
C ILE A 407 9.25 2.88 -18.30
N GLU A 408 10.03 3.25 -17.29
CA GLU A 408 10.94 2.37 -16.55
C GLU A 408 10.33 2.12 -15.16
N ILE A 409 10.04 0.85 -14.84
CA ILE A 409 9.45 0.44 -13.55
C ILE A 409 10.26 -0.70 -12.93
N GLU A 410 10.25 -0.77 -11.61
CA GLU A 410 10.89 -1.85 -10.85
C GLU A 410 9.85 -2.52 -9.94
N LEU A 411 9.71 -3.84 -10.04
CA LEU A 411 8.65 -4.63 -9.42
C LEU A 411 9.25 -5.59 -8.39
N ASP A 412 8.88 -5.44 -7.13
CA ASP A 412 9.36 -6.31 -6.06
C ASP A 412 8.68 -7.69 -6.08
N VAL A 413 9.48 -8.76 -6.17
CA VAL A 413 9.01 -10.16 -6.14
C VAL A 413 9.41 -10.90 -4.87
N THR A 414 9.93 -10.20 -3.88
CA THR A 414 10.45 -10.78 -2.63
C THR A 414 9.43 -11.63 -1.89
N SER A 415 8.16 -11.23 -1.88
CA SER A 415 7.08 -12.01 -1.25
C SER A 415 6.81 -13.35 -1.94
N LEU A 416 7.19 -13.51 -3.21
CA LEU A 416 7.05 -14.77 -3.93
C LEU A 416 8.14 -15.79 -3.59
N LEU A 417 9.18 -15.39 -2.84
CA LEU A 417 10.29 -16.26 -2.44
C LEU A 417 9.96 -17.09 -1.19
N ASP A 418 8.84 -16.82 -0.53
CA ASP A 418 8.46 -17.54 0.69
C ASP A 418 8.12 -19.00 0.39
N GLY A 419 8.79 -19.92 1.08
CA GLY A 419 8.58 -21.37 0.91
C GLY A 419 9.05 -21.97 -0.41
N ILE A 420 9.83 -21.26 -1.24
CA ILE A 420 10.30 -21.74 -2.55
C ILE A 420 11.74 -21.28 -2.85
N ILE A 421 12.48 -22.10 -3.60
CA ILE A 421 13.80 -21.77 -4.18
C ILE A 421 13.64 -21.66 -5.70
N PRO A 422 13.31 -20.46 -6.25
CA PRO A 422 13.02 -20.30 -7.66
C PRO A 422 14.22 -20.65 -8.55
N GLY A 423 13.96 -21.35 -9.65
CA GLY A 423 14.87 -21.49 -10.78
C GLY A 423 14.49 -20.60 -11.96
N LYS A 424 13.29 -19.99 -11.90
CA LYS A 424 12.78 -19.14 -12.98
C LYS A 424 11.87 -18.03 -12.46
N PHE A 425 12.03 -16.85 -13.04
CA PHE A 425 11.25 -15.66 -12.74
C PHE A 425 10.50 -15.20 -13.98
N PHE A 426 9.29 -14.69 -13.80
CA PHE A 426 8.36 -14.38 -14.88
C PHE A 426 7.83 -12.95 -14.76
N ILE A 427 7.67 -12.32 -15.91
CA ILE A 427 6.80 -11.16 -16.11
C ILE A 427 5.70 -11.54 -17.10
N GLU A 428 4.45 -11.27 -16.75
CA GLU A 428 3.29 -11.44 -17.62
C GLU A 428 2.68 -10.08 -17.93
N LEU A 429 2.72 -9.73 -19.22
CA LEU A 429 2.12 -8.53 -19.79
C LEU A 429 0.82 -8.94 -20.48
N ILE A 430 -0.31 -8.65 -19.82
CA ILE A 430 -1.63 -9.10 -20.25
C ILE A 430 -2.35 -7.93 -20.90
N GLU A 431 -2.41 -7.96 -22.22
CA GLU A 431 -3.12 -6.99 -23.06
C GLU A 431 -4.59 -7.43 -23.20
N THR A 432 -5.52 -6.50 -22.99
CA THR A 432 -6.97 -6.78 -22.86
C THR A 432 -7.85 -6.16 -23.95
N SER A 433 -7.27 -5.55 -24.98
CA SER A 433 -8.02 -5.00 -26.11
C SER A 433 -8.67 -6.08 -26.97
N THR A 434 -9.88 -5.78 -27.45
CA THR A 434 -10.62 -6.63 -28.38
C THR A 434 -10.65 -5.99 -29.77
N GLY A 435 -10.15 -6.68 -30.79
CA GLY A 435 -10.43 -6.38 -32.20
C GLY A 435 -9.48 -5.41 -32.91
N ASN A 436 -8.54 -4.76 -32.22
CA ASN A 436 -7.41 -4.03 -32.81
C ASN A 436 -6.13 -4.35 -32.02
N PRO A 437 -4.98 -4.62 -32.67
CA PRO A 437 -3.71 -4.67 -31.96
C PRO A 437 -3.35 -3.24 -31.52
N TYR A 438 -3.32 -2.99 -30.21
CA TYR A 438 -2.55 -1.85 -29.70
C TYR A 438 -1.10 -2.32 -29.59
N ASP A 439 -0.20 -1.60 -30.25
CA ASP A 439 1.21 -1.98 -30.35
C ASP A 439 1.98 -1.36 -29.18
N GLY A 440 2.15 -2.14 -28.10
CA GLY A 440 3.14 -1.86 -27.06
C GLY A 440 4.38 -2.74 -27.24
N GLU A 441 5.48 -2.37 -26.59
CA GLU A 441 6.72 -3.13 -26.64
C GLU A 441 7.29 -3.34 -25.23
N LEU A 442 7.75 -4.55 -24.96
CA LEU A 442 8.74 -4.80 -23.92
C LEU A 442 10.10 -4.42 -24.47
N VAL A 443 10.68 -3.35 -23.95
CA VAL A 443 11.96 -2.79 -24.41
C VAL A 443 13.13 -3.33 -23.59
N GLU A 444 12.91 -3.58 -22.28
CA GLU A 444 13.92 -4.10 -21.37
C GLU A 444 13.28 -5.00 -20.32
N PHE A 445 13.96 -6.09 -19.95
CA PHE A 445 13.58 -6.97 -18.84
C PHE A 445 14.83 -7.49 -18.13
N VAL A 446 14.99 -7.13 -16.86
CA VAL A 446 16.15 -7.49 -16.02
C VAL A 446 15.66 -7.98 -14.67
N LEU A 447 16.25 -9.07 -14.19
CA LEU A 447 16.13 -9.48 -12.79
C LEU A 447 17.26 -8.87 -11.98
N VAL A 448 16.94 -8.33 -10.81
CA VAL A 448 17.93 -7.76 -9.89
C VAL A 448 17.83 -8.44 -8.54
N ASP A 449 18.92 -9.07 -8.10
CA ASP A 449 19.05 -9.70 -6.78
C ASP A 449 19.88 -8.78 -5.87
N TYR A 450 19.21 -8.14 -4.92
CA TYR A 450 19.78 -7.27 -3.89
C TYR A 450 20.22 -8.04 -2.64
N ASP A 451 19.82 -9.30 -2.50
CA ASP A 451 20.17 -10.14 -1.37
C ASP A 451 21.61 -10.64 -1.51
N THR A 452 22.58 -9.73 -1.30
CA THR A 452 24.01 -9.98 -1.41
C THR A 452 24.77 -9.45 -0.19
N HIS A 453 25.88 -10.10 0.18
CA HIS A 453 26.66 -9.70 1.37
C HIS A 453 27.58 -8.50 1.17
N ASN A 454 27.95 -8.21 -0.08
CA ASN A 454 28.80 -7.09 -0.44
C ASN A 454 28.00 -5.83 -0.78
N GLY A 455 26.66 -5.90 -0.74
CA GLY A 455 25.77 -4.80 -1.12
C GLY A 455 25.79 -4.46 -2.61
N VAL A 456 26.43 -5.30 -3.44
CA VAL A 456 26.45 -5.12 -4.89
C VAL A 456 25.37 -6.04 -5.46
N PRO A 457 24.33 -5.52 -6.13
CA PRO A 457 23.27 -6.34 -6.71
C PRO A 457 23.80 -7.20 -7.86
N ILE A 458 23.13 -8.33 -8.10
CA ILE A 458 23.35 -9.15 -9.30
C ILE A 458 22.25 -8.86 -10.29
N GLU A 459 22.63 -8.51 -11.52
CA GLU A 459 21.69 -8.22 -12.60
C GLU A 459 21.75 -9.31 -13.66
N ILE A 460 20.60 -9.90 -13.99
CA ILE A 460 20.46 -10.91 -15.04
C ILE A 460 19.54 -10.35 -16.13
N ASN A 461 20.10 -10.15 -17.32
CA ASN A 461 19.36 -9.66 -18.47
C ASN A 461 18.53 -10.76 -19.11
N TYR A 462 17.34 -10.42 -19.61
CA TYR A 462 16.57 -11.30 -20.48
C TYR A 462 17.34 -11.64 -21.76
N SER A 463 17.44 -12.92 -22.07
CA SER A 463 18.26 -13.42 -23.19
C SER A 463 17.55 -14.43 -24.10
N GLU A 464 16.27 -14.76 -23.84
CA GLU A 464 15.54 -15.76 -24.66
C GLU A 464 15.16 -15.21 -26.06
N ALA A 465 15.12 -13.88 -26.24
CA ALA A 465 14.92 -13.23 -27.53
C ALA A 465 15.56 -11.83 -27.57
N SER A 466 15.79 -11.31 -28.78
CA SER A 466 16.25 -9.92 -28.97
C SER A 466 15.13 -8.93 -28.61
N LEU A 467 15.42 -7.95 -27.75
CA LEU A 467 14.51 -6.86 -27.45
C LEU A 467 14.66 -5.72 -28.50
N PRO A 468 13.60 -4.92 -28.77
CA PRO A 468 12.27 -4.96 -28.14
C PRO A 468 11.42 -6.15 -28.62
N GLN A 469 10.44 -6.56 -27.80
CA GLN A 469 9.44 -7.58 -28.13
C GLN A 469 8.04 -6.97 -28.17
N PRO A 470 7.23 -7.26 -29.21
CA PRO A 470 5.87 -6.74 -29.29
C PRO A 470 4.97 -7.36 -28.21
N ILE A 471 4.11 -6.55 -27.63
CA ILE A 471 3.06 -6.96 -26.69
C ILE A 471 1.78 -7.19 -27.50
N ASN A 472 1.41 -8.45 -27.69
CA ASN A 472 0.23 -8.84 -28.46
C ASN A 472 -1.02 -8.94 -27.57
N SER A 473 -2.21 -8.94 -28.17
CA SER A 473 -3.46 -9.21 -27.45
C SER A 473 -3.39 -10.55 -26.69
N GLY A 474 -3.84 -10.55 -25.43
CA GLY A 474 -3.76 -11.69 -24.54
C GLY A 474 -2.53 -11.66 -23.63
N THR A 475 -2.08 -12.83 -23.17
CA THR A 475 -0.96 -12.94 -22.22
C THR A 475 0.37 -13.11 -22.95
N ASN A 476 1.24 -12.12 -22.81
CA ASN A 476 2.64 -12.20 -23.23
C ASN A 476 3.48 -12.54 -22.01
N ARG A 477 4.20 -13.65 -22.06
CA ARG A 477 4.98 -14.15 -20.92
C ARG A 477 6.45 -14.19 -21.30
N TYR A 478 7.26 -13.57 -20.46
CA TYR A 478 8.72 -13.56 -20.59
C TYR A 478 9.32 -14.08 -19.28
N SER A 479 10.47 -14.74 -19.37
CA SER A 479 11.11 -15.34 -18.20
C SER A 479 12.62 -15.22 -18.21
N ILE A 480 13.20 -15.18 -17.01
CA ILE A 480 14.64 -15.20 -16.76
C ILE A 480 14.94 -16.44 -15.92
N LEU A 481 15.93 -17.22 -16.34
CA LEU A 481 16.51 -18.30 -15.54
C LEU A 481 17.42 -17.67 -14.48
N TYR A 482 17.14 -17.98 -13.22
CA TYR A 482 17.98 -17.56 -12.10
C TYR A 482 17.77 -18.48 -10.93
N ASP A 483 18.85 -19.10 -10.45
CA ASP A 483 18.86 -19.96 -9.28
C ASP A 483 19.01 -19.12 -8.02
N TYR A 484 17.88 -18.61 -7.51
CA TYR A 484 17.89 -17.83 -6.29
C TYR A 484 18.10 -18.74 -5.08
N LEU A 485 19.09 -18.41 -4.25
CA LEU A 485 19.22 -18.90 -2.87
C LEU A 485 19.40 -17.70 -1.94
N PRO A 486 18.85 -17.71 -0.71
CA PRO A 486 19.09 -16.65 0.25
C PRO A 486 20.58 -16.47 0.54
N SER A 487 21.10 -15.24 0.54
CA SER A 487 22.52 -15.01 0.85
C SER A 487 22.87 -15.44 2.28
N THR A 488 21.92 -15.33 3.20
CA THR A 488 22.01 -15.90 4.56
C THR A 488 20.93 -16.95 4.76
N ILE A 489 21.35 -18.19 4.99
CA ILE A 489 20.47 -19.32 5.30
C ILE A 489 20.36 -19.43 6.83
N LYS A 490 19.16 -19.19 7.36
CA LYS A 490 18.84 -19.27 8.80
C LYS A 490 17.87 -20.41 9.15
N GLU A 491 17.40 -21.10 8.13
CA GLU A 491 16.45 -22.20 8.22
C GLU A 491 16.94 -23.38 7.38
N GLU A 492 16.18 -24.46 7.36
CA GLU A 492 16.49 -25.63 6.56
C GLU A 492 16.01 -25.43 5.11
N ILE A 493 16.95 -25.47 4.17
CA ILE A 493 16.70 -25.33 2.73
C ILE A 493 17.18 -26.60 2.03
N HIS A 494 16.32 -27.14 1.17
CA HIS A 494 16.59 -28.33 0.38
C HIS A 494 16.83 -27.93 -1.08
N VAL A 495 17.99 -28.30 -1.62
CA VAL A 495 18.34 -28.16 -3.03
C VAL A 495 18.26 -29.54 -3.66
N ASN A 496 17.19 -29.75 -4.42
CA ASN A 496 16.83 -31.04 -5.04
C ASN A 496 17.02 -31.04 -6.57
N ARG A 497 17.70 -30.04 -7.11
CA ARG A 497 17.97 -29.85 -8.53
C ARG A 497 19.31 -29.16 -8.73
N ASP A 498 19.87 -29.30 -9.91
CA ASP A 498 21.09 -28.59 -10.26
C ASP A 498 20.87 -27.08 -10.20
N ILE A 499 21.84 -26.35 -9.63
CA ILE A 499 21.81 -24.90 -9.47
C ILE A 499 23.17 -24.27 -9.79
N LEU A 500 23.16 -23.03 -10.25
CA LEU A 500 24.31 -22.15 -10.38
C LEU A 500 24.31 -21.06 -9.31
N LEU A 501 25.25 -21.12 -8.37
CA LEU A 501 25.48 -20.09 -7.37
C LEU A 501 26.26 -18.91 -7.95
N GLN A 502 25.63 -17.74 -7.95
CA GLN A 502 26.19 -16.50 -8.47
C GLN A 502 26.55 -15.49 -7.38
N LYS A 503 26.23 -15.79 -6.12
CA LYS A 503 26.52 -14.94 -4.95
C LYS A 503 27.06 -15.73 -3.78
N ASN A 504 27.76 -15.02 -2.90
CA ASN A 504 28.25 -15.56 -1.64
C ASN A 504 27.08 -16.02 -0.77
N ILE A 505 27.20 -17.24 -0.23
CA ILE A 505 26.22 -17.84 0.66
C ILE A 505 26.82 -18.02 2.06
N ARG A 506 26.04 -17.70 3.08
CA ARG A 506 26.36 -17.93 4.49
C ARG A 506 25.29 -18.81 5.11
N VAL A 507 25.67 -20.01 5.55
CA VAL A 507 24.86 -20.81 6.45
C VAL A 507 25.10 -20.31 7.87
N ALA A 508 24.11 -19.61 8.43
CA ALA A 508 24.17 -19.03 9.77
C ALA A 508 23.89 -20.08 10.85
N ASP A 509 24.02 -19.68 12.12
CA ASP A 509 23.62 -20.50 13.26
C ASP A 509 22.16 -20.96 13.12
N GLY A 510 21.90 -22.25 13.37
CA GLY A 510 20.60 -22.90 13.16
C GLY A 510 20.22 -23.17 11.69
N GLY A 511 20.91 -22.58 10.72
CA GLY A 511 20.65 -22.80 9.29
C GLY A 511 21.17 -24.15 8.80
N ILE A 512 20.43 -24.76 7.86
CA ILE A 512 20.80 -26.02 7.22
C ILE A 512 20.65 -25.87 5.71
N LEU A 513 21.73 -26.03 4.96
CA LEU A 513 21.68 -26.17 3.51
C LEU A 513 21.87 -27.63 3.14
N GLN A 514 20.82 -28.28 2.67
CA GLN A 514 20.83 -29.68 2.27
C GLN A 514 20.78 -29.83 0.76
N VAL A 515 21.81 -30.41 0.15
CA VAL A 515 21.91 -30.70 -1.28
C VAL A 515 21.65 -32.19 -1.49
N ASN A 516 20.54 -32.53 -2.13
CA ASN A 516 20.08 -33.91 -2.31
C ASN A 516 20.23 -34.33 -3.77
N SER A 517 21.19 -35.21 -4.07
CA SER A 517 21.43 -35.78 -5.40
C SER A 517 21.48 -34.73 -6.52
N ALA A 518 22.01 -33.54 -6.20
CA ALA A 518 22.01 -32.37 -7.05
C ALA A 518 23.43 -31.80 -7.20
N THR A 519 23.66 -31.10 -8.31
CA THR A 519 24.91 -30.39 -8.59
C THR A 519 24.78 -28.91 -8.25
N VAL A 520 25.59 -28.42 -7.31
CA VAL A 520 25.74 -26.99 -7.05
C VAL A 520 27.02 -26.52 -7.72
N SER A 521 26.87 -25.79 -8.82
CA SER A 521 27.98 -25.15 -9.53
C SER A 521 28.18 -23.75 -8.98
N VAL A 522 29.42 -23.36 -8.69
CA VAL A 522 29.75 -22.07 -8.06
C VAL A 522 30.53 -21.20 -9.05
N LEU A 523 30.04 -19.98 -9.32
CA LEU A 523 30.78 -19.02 -10.16
C LEU A 523 32.11 -18.59 -9.51
N ASP A 524 33.01 -18.09 -10.35
CA ASP A 524 34.34 -17.64 -9.92
C ASP A 524 34.28 -16.61 -8.79
N ASN A 525 35.20 -16.73 -7.84
CA ASN A 525 35.32 -15.87 -6.66
C ASN A 525 34.11 -15.85 -5.73
N ILE A 526 33.13 -16.74 -5.91
CA ILE A 526 32.02 -16.93 -4.98
C ILE A 526 32.44 -17.88 -3.86
N GLN A 527 32.23 -17.44 -2.62
CA GLN A 527 32.52 -18.20 -1.42
C GLN A 527 31.23 -18.66 -0.74
N THR A 528 31.19 -19.93 -0.37
CA THR A 528 30.22 -20.47 0.58
C THR A 528 30.86 -20.57 1.96
N SER A 529 30.20 -20.01 2.97
CA SER A 529 30.66 -20.04 4.35
C SER A 529 29.64 -20.73 5.26
N ILE A 530 30.12 -21.57 6.16
CA ILE A 530 29.32 -22.24 7.20
C ILE A 530 29.79 -21.69 8.53
N ASN A 531 28.93 -20.91 9.19
CA ASN A 531 29.25 -20.33 10.49
C ASN A 531 29.01 -21.33 11.63
N SER A 532 29.53 -21.01 12.82
CA SER A 532 29.25 -21.74 14.06
C SER A 532 27.76 -22.08 14.18
N GLY A 533 27.45 -23.38 14.36
CA GLY A 533 26.08 -23.88 14.52
C GLY A 533 25.32 -24.12 13.21
N GLY A 534 25.81 -23.58 12.08
CA GLY A 534 25.26 -23.85 10.75
C GLY A 534 25.75 -25.17 10.15
N LYS A 535 24.95 -25.75 9.24
CA LYS A 535 25.26 -27.04 8.61
C LYS A 535 25.05 -27.01 7.11
N MET A 536 26.00 -27.56 6.34
CA MET A 536 25.81 -27.91 4.94
C MET A 536 25.90 -29.43 4.80
N ILE A 537 24.87 -30.05 4.24
CA ILE A 537 24.78 -31.49 4.03
C ILE A 537 24.75 -31.72 2.51
N VAL A 538 25.68 -32.50 1.99
CA VAL A 538 25.67 -32.95 0.60
C VAL A 538 25.42 -34.45 0.62
N ASP A 539 24.30 -34.87 0.06
CA ASP A 539 23.85 -36.25 0.08
C ASP A 539 23.69 -36.76 -1.35
N GLY A 540 24.65 -37.54 -1.85
CA GLY A 540 24.68 -38.02 -3.24
C GLY A 540 24.85 -36.95 -4.31
N GLY A 541 25.07 -35.69 -3.91
CA GLY A 541 25.24 -34.54 -4.79
C GLY A 541 26.71 -34.19 -5.09
N THR A 542 26.90 -33.18 -5.93
CA THR A 542 28.22 -32.63 -6.28
C THR A 542 28.25 -31.14 -5.98
N LEU A 543 29.29 -30.67 -5.30
CA LEU A 543 29.64 -29.26 -5.25
C LEU A 543 30.82 -29.05 -6.20
N THR A 544 30.73 -28.15 -7.15
CA THR A 544 31.79 -27.94 -8.13
C THR A 544 31.97 -26.46 -8.44
N ALA A 545 33.15 -26.11 -8.90
CA ALA A 545 33.37 -24.83 -9.53
C ALA A 545 32.76 -24.84 -10.94
N ALA A 546 32.13 -23.74 -11.34
CA ALA A 546 31.74 -23.53 -12.73
C ALA A 546 32.96 -23.21 -13.63
N GLN A 547 34.05 -22.72 -13.03
CA GLN A 547 35.29 -22.25 -13.66
C GLN A 547 36.50 -22.46 -12.70
N ASP A 548 37.73 -22.17 -13.12
CA ASP A 548 38.95 -22.65 -12.44
C ASP A 548 39.31 -21.92 -11.12
N THR A 549 38.55 -20.91 -10.65
CA THR A 549 38.96 -20.04 -9.52
C THR A 549 38.07 -20.11 -8.28
N TRP A 550 37.33 -21.20 -8.07
CA TRP A 550 36.50 -21.35 -6.87
C TRP A 550 37.35 -21.42 -5.58
N PRO A 551 37.13 -20.51 -4.60
CA PRO A 551 37.89 -20.50 -3.33
C PRO A 551 37.53 -21.64 -2.37
N GLY A 552 36.60 -22.53 -2.74
CA GLY A 552 36.11 -23.62 -1.90
C GLY A 552 35.12 -23.18 -0.82
N ILE A 553 34.91 -24.05 0.17
CA ILE A 553 33.96 -23.86 1.27
C ILE A 553 34.72 -23.50 2.54
N ARG A 554 34.31 -22.40 3.18
CA ARG A 554 34.87 -21.98 4.47
C ARG A 554 33.99 -22.46 5.62
N VAL A 555 34.51 -23.35 6.46
CA VAL A 555 33.83 -23.83 7.67
C VAL A 555 34.42 -23.13 8.89
N ASN A 556 33.62 -22.31 9.56
CA ASN A 556 34.03 -21.48 10.68
C ASN A 556 33.59 -22.09 12.02
N GLY A 557 34.50 -22.08 12.99
CA GLY A 557 34.21 -22.41 14.39
C GLY A 557 33.84 -21.20 15.25
N ASN A 558 33.41 -21.43 16.48
CA ASN A 558 33.20 -20.36 17.46
C ASN A 558 34.48 -20.04 18.25
N SER A 559 35.23 -19.00 17.91
CA SER A 559 36.51 -18.67 18.56
C SER A 559 36.42 -18.38 20.07
N LEU A 560 35.22 -18.18 20.62
CA LEU A 560 34.98 -17.91 22.04
C LEU A 560 34.66 -19.17 22.86
N LEU A 561 34.45 -20.33 22.20
CA LEU A 561 34.08 -21.59 22.86
C LEU A 561 35.00 -22.75 22.42
N PRO A 562 35.17 -23.79 23.26
CA PRO A 562 35.74 -25.06 22.80
C PRO A 562 34.94 -25.59 21.60
N GLN A 563 35.62 -25.96 20.52
CA GLN A 563 34.95 -26.50 19.33
C GLN A 563 34.38 -27.90 19.62
N THR A 564 33.09 -28.04 19.44
CA THR A 564 32.32 -29.29 19.51
C THR A 564 31.43 -29.36 18.28
N PHE A 565 30.94 -30.55 17.95
CA PHE A 565 30.00 -30.72 16.83
C PHE A 565 28.73 -29.84 16.96
N GLN A 566 28.36 -29.43 18.18
CA GLN A 566 27.16 -28.63 18.44
C GLN A 566 27.37 -27.12 18.27
N ASN A 567 28.62 -26.62 18.28
CA ASN A 567 28.92 -25.18 18.27
C ASN A 567 30.00 -24.78 17.26
N GLN A 568 30.31 -25.66 16.31
CA GLN A 568 31.14 -25.35 15.13
C GLN A 568 30.26 -25.44 13.87
N GLY A 569 30.68 -24.78 12.78
CA GLY A 569 30.07 -25.05 11.49
C GLY A 569 30.38 -26.47 11.03
N ALA A 570 29.46 -27.11 10.31
CA ALA A 570 29.65 -28.48 9.82
C ALA A 570 29.39 -28.60 8.32
N LEU A 571 30.33 -29.21 7.60
CA LEU A 571 30.14 -29.73 6.25
C LEU A 571 30.07 -31.25 6.34
N ILE A 572 28.96 -31.84 5.87
CA ILE A 572 28.67 -33.27 5.98
C ILE A 572 28.51 -33.82 4.56
N LEU A 573 29.31 -34.84 4.21
CA LEU A 573 29.27 -35.51 2.92
C LEU A 573 28.76 -36.95 3.11
N ASN A 574 27.66 -37.28 2.47
CA ASN A 574 27.01 -38.59 2.54
C ASN A 574 26.85 -39.20 1.15
N ASN A 575 26.68 -40.53 1.10
CA ASN A 575 26.29 -41.28 -0.09
C ASN A 575 27.09 -40.91 -1.35
N GLU A 576 28.42 -40.97 -1.26
CA GLU A 576 29.34 -40.69 -2.39
C GLU A 576 29.32 -39.23 -2.88
N ALA A 577 28.85 -38.29 -2.05
CA ALA A 577 28.94 -36.86 -2.36
C ALA A 577 30.36 -36.41 -2.73
N VAL A 578 30.44 -35.52 -3.73
CA VAL A 578 31.70 -35.04 -4.32
C VAL A 578 31.84 -33.53 -4.11
N ILE A 579 33.06 -33.07 -3.84
CA ILE A 579 33.48 -31.67 -3.85
C ILE A 579 34.68 -31.53 -4.79
#